data_AF-A0A942BH35-F1
#
_entry.id   AF-A0A942BH35-F1
#
_cell.length_a   1.000
_cell.length_b   1.000
_cell.length_c   1.000
_cell.angle_alpha   90.00
_cell.angle_beta   90.00
_cell.angle_gamma   90.00
#
_symmetry.space_group_name_H-M   'P 1'
#
loop_
_entity.id
_entity.type
_entity.pdbx_description
1 polymer ?
#
loop_
_entity_poly.entity_id
_entity_poly.type
_entity_poly.pdbx_seq_one_letter_code
_entity_poly.pdbx_strand_id
1 'polypeptide(L)'
;MMTLHGVDIYLWTPTIPELPKTFGPFTLTFISNRGTRVTTPPSPRVEVLDWPQCRFLSDAEVTDKDVDALMNHLTGLGWRWTMCQKLFRKEGADQFSQPY
;
A
#
# COMPACT_ATOMS: atom_id res chain seq x y z
N MET A 1 -11.71 19.65 6.58
CA MET A 1 -12.01 18.32 7.15
C MET A 1 -10.97 17.33 6.64
N MET A 2 -10.53 16.40 7.48
CA MET A 2 -9.56 15.37 7.11
C MET A 2 -10.32 14.06 6.87
N THR A 3 -10.19 13.51 5.67
CA THR A 3 -10.92 12.30 5.24
C THR A 3 -9.92 11.22 4.87
N LEU A 4 -10.28 9.96 5.09
CA LEU A 4 -9.42 8.80 4.84
C LEU A 4 -9.58 8.35 3.38
N HIS A 5 -8.48 8.17 2.65
CA HIS A 5 -8.48 7.84 1.22
C HIS A 5 -7.56 6.67 0.85
N GLY A 6 -6.88 6.06 1.82
CA GLY A 6 -5.91 5.03 1.49
C GLY A 6 -5.17 4.45 2.68
N VAL A 7 -4.27 3.54 2.37
CA VAL A 7 -3.39 2.89 3.32
C VAL A 7 -2.08 2.47 2.67
N ASP A 8 -0.98 2.69 3.37
CA ASP A 8 0.31 2.07 3.11
C ASP A 8 0.48 0.84 3.98
N ILE A 9 0.79 -0.29 3.35
CA ILE A 9 0.95 -1.58 4.02
C ILE A 9 2.38 -2.05 3.80
N TYR A 10 3.10 -2.31 4.89
CA TYR A 10 4.45 -2.82 4.85
C TYR A 10 4.43 -4.34 5.06
N LEU A 11 4.88 -5.08 4.05
CA LEU A 11 4.89 -6.54 4.06
C LEU A 11 6.31 -7.05 4.34
N TRP A 12 6.42 -8.17 5.03
CA TRP A 12 7.67 -8.93 5.11
C TRP A 12 7.68 -10.01 4.02
N THR A 13 8.47 -9.83 2.98
CA THR A 13 8.64 -10.79 1.88
C THR A 13 9.97 -10.55 1.16
N PRO A 14 10.73 -11.61 0.82
CA PRO A 14 11.99 -11.47 0.08
C PRO A 14 11.79 -11.19 -1.42
N THR A 15 10.54 -11.15 -1.89
CA THR A 15 10.18 -10.95 -3.29
C THR A 15 9.16 -9.83 -3.43
N ILE A 16 9.01 -9.31 -4.64
CA ILE A 16 7.93 -8.37 -4.97
C ILE A 16 6.60 -9.10 -4.77
N PRO A 17 5.71 -8.64 -3.86
CA PRO A 17 4.49 -9.35 -3.57
C PRO A 17 3.50 -9.24 -4.73
N GLU A 18 2.89 -10.37 -5.10
CA GLU A 18 1.78 -10.41 -6.04
C GLU A 18 0.47 -10.13 -5.27
N LEU A 19 0.08 -8.87 -5.24
CA LEU A 19 -1.11 -8.40 -4.53
C LEU A 19 -2.30 -8.18 -5.48
N PRO A 20 -3.55 -8.27 -4.99
CA PRO A 20 -4.71 -7.89 -5.78
C PRO A 20 -4.59 -6.43 -6.22
N LYS A 21 -4.84 -6.18 -7.50
CA LYS A 21 -4.82 -4.82 -8.07
C LYS A 21 -5.93 -3.93 -7.48
N THR A 22 -7.03 -4.54 -7.05
CA THR A 22 -8.19 -3.88 -6.47
C THR A 22 -8.77 -4.71 -5.34
N PHE A 23 -9.26 -4.06 -4.28
CA PHE A 23 -10.01 -4.69 -3.20
C PHE A 23 -11.00 -3.70 -2.60
N GLY A 24 -12.30 -3.99 -2.69
CA GLY A 24 -13.34 -3.04 -2.27
C GLY A 24 -13.15 -1.69 -2.96
N PRO A 25 -13.11 -0.55 -2.23
CA PRO A 25 -12.87 0.77 -2.81
C PRO A 25 -11.39 1.04 -3.17
N PHE A 26 -10.48 0.16 -2.77
CA PHE A 26 -9.05 0.40 -2.94
C PHE A 26 -8.51 -0.12 -4.27
N THR A 27 -7.56 0.63 -4.82
CA THR A 27 -6.70 0.24 -5.94
C THR A 27 -5.24 0.27 -5.49
N LEU A 28 -4.49 -0.79 -5.79
CA LEU A 28 -3.04 -0.85 -5.60
C LEU A 28 -2.38 0.12 -6.59
N THR A 29 -1.85 1.24 -6.08
CA THR A 29 -1.24 2.28 -6.92
C THR A 29 0.21 1.98 -7.23
N PHE A 30 0.97 1.49 -6.24
CA PHE A 30 2.36 1.09 -6.42
C PHE A 30 2.85 0.16 -5.32
N ILE A 31 3.98 -0.47 -5.58
CA ILE A 31 4.84 -1.11 -4.58
C ILE A 31 6.19 -0.40 -4.61
N SER A 32 6.71 -0.03 -3.44
CA SER A 32 7.99 0.64 -3.28
C SER A 32 8.91 -0.16 -2.34
N ASN A 33 10.22 -0.02 -2.52
CA ASN A 33 11.22 -0.49 -1.58
C ASN A 33 12.14 0.69 -1.24
N ARG A 34 12.30 0.99 0.05
CA ARG A 34 12.97 2.20 0.54
C ARG A 34 12.53 3.50 -0.17
N GLY A 35 11.24 3.59 -0.50
CA GLY A 35 10.66 4.77 -1.16
C GLY A 35 10.90 4.87 -2.66
N THR A 36 11.59 3.90 -3.28
CA THR A 36 11.75 3.80 -4.74
C THR A 36 10.69 2.87 -5.31
N ARG A 37 9.96 3.29 -6.35
CA ARG A 37 8.99 2.40 -7.02
C ARG A 37 9.69 1.18 -7.60
N VAL A 38 9.18 -0.02 -7.29
CA VAL A 38 9.67 -1.26 -7.89
C VAL A 38 8.83 -1.57 -9.11
N THR A 39 9.48 -1.80 -10.25
CA THR A 39 8.83 -2.24 -11.49
C THR A 39 9.27 -3.67 -11.82
N THR A 40 8.39 -4.44 -12.45
CA THR A 40 8.72 -5.77 -12.97
C THR A 40 9.18 -5.63 -14.42
N PRO A 41 10.32 -6.21 -14.83
CA PRO A 41 11.29 -6.93 -14.01
C PRO A 41 12.16 -5.97 -13.19
N PRO A 42 12.64 -6.39 -12.01
CA PRO A 42 13.54 -5.57 -11.21
C PRO A 42 14.81 -5.28 -12.01
N SER A 43 15.20 -4.01 -12.07
CA SER A 43 16.52 -3.65 -12.57
C SER A 43 17.58 -4.41 -11.75
N PRO A 44 18.63 -5.00 -12.38
CA PRO A 44 19.64 -5.82 -11.68
C PRO A 44 20.43 -5.08 -10.59
N ARG A 45 20.19 -3.78 -10.38
CA ARG A 45 20.80 -2.94 -9.35
C ARG A 45 19.90 -2.64 -8.15
N VAL A 46 18.65 -3.09 -8.13
CA VAL A 46 17.77 -2.87 -6.99
C VAL A 46 17.90 -4.03 -6.02
N GLU A 47 18.63 -3.83 -4.93
CA GLU A 47 18.55 -4.71 -3.76
C GLU A 47 17.14 -4.61 -3.18
N VAL A 48 16.31 -5.61 -3.46
CA VAL A 48 14.98 -5.72 -2.85
C VAL A 48 15.19 -6.24 -1.45
N LEU A 49 15.14 -5.35 -0.46
CA LEU A 49 15.04 -5.76 0.94
C LEU A 49 13.69 -6.41 1.20
N ASP A 50 13.64 -7.26 2.22
CA ASP A 50 12.47 -8.06 2.54
C ASP A 50 11.27 -7.26 3.10
N TRP A 51 11.21 -5.94 2.87
CA TRP A 51 10.28 -5.02 3.51
C TRP A 51 9.64 -3.96 2.59
N PRO A 52 8.91 -4.36 1.53
CA PRO A 52 8.24 -3.43 0.63
C PRO A 52 7.03 -2.70 1.26
N GLN A 53 6.81 -1.47 0.81
CA GLN A 53 5.60 -0.67 1.05
C GLN A 53 4.64 -0.85 -0.14
N CYS A 54 3.40 -1.22 0.15
CA CYS A 54 2.34 -1.41 -0.84
C CYS A 54 1.26 -0.35 -0.60
N ARG A 55 1.05 0.54 -1.57
CA ARG A 55 0.08 1.64 -1.43
C ARG A 55 -1.25 1.30 -2.08
N PHE A 56 -2.30 1.36 -1.29
CA PHE A 56 -3.68 1.25 -1.73
C PHE A 56 -4.39 2.61 -1.57
N LEU A 57 -4.96 3.14 -2.65
CA LEU A 57 -5.71 4.40 -2.66
C LEU A 57 -7.15 4.19 -3.15
N SER A 58 -8.03 5.09 -2.74
CA SER A 58 -9.41 5.21 -3.18
C SER A 58 -9.67 6.65 -3.63
N ASP A 59 -10.48 6.82 -4.67
CA ASP A 59 -10.94 8.15 -5.12
C ASP A 59 -12.03 8.72 -4.20
N ALA A 60 -12.76 7.83 -3.51
CA ALA A 60 -13.77 8.18 -2.53
C ALA A 60 -13.23 8.05 -1.10
N GLU A 61 -13.85 8.77 -0.16
CA GLU A 61 -13.60 8.58 1.26
C GLU A 61 -13.93 7.14 1.68
N VAL A 62 -13.00 6.51 2.41
CA VAL A 62 -13.16 5.16 2.95
C VAL A 62 -13.25 5.21 4.47
N THR A 63 -13.72 4.11 5.06
CA THR A 63 -13.86 3.96 6.51
C THR A 63 -12.73 3.11 7.09
N ASP A 64 -12.58 3.16 8.40
CA ASP A 64 -11.68 2.25 9.12
C ASP A 64 -12.03 0.77 8.88
N LYS A 65 -13.33 0.47 8.74
CA LYS A 65 -13.83 -0.88 8.44
C LYS A 65 -13.33 -1.38 7.07
N ASP A 66 -13.22 -0.50 6.09
CA ASP A 66 -12.70 -0.85 4.77
C ASP A 66 -11.21 -1.21 4.86
N VAL A 67 -10.44 -0.46 5.67
CA VAL A 67 -9.03 -0.76 5.95
C VAL A 67 -8.90 -2.12 6.65
N ASP A 68 -9.70 -2.37 7.69
CA ASP A 68 -9.69 -3.64 8.40
C ASP A 68 -10.03 -4.83 7.47
N ALA A 69 -10.99 -4.65 6.57
CA ALA A 69 -11.36 -5.66 5.57
C ALA A 69 -10.19 -5.98 4.63
N LEU A 70 -9.45 -4.96 4.17
CA LEU A 70 -8.25 -5.15 3.34
C LEU A 70 -7.15 -5.89 4.12
N MET A 71 -6.88 -5.48 5.36
CA MET A 71 -5.87 -6.13 6.20
C MET A 71 -6.21 -7.60 6.47
N ASN A 72 -7.47 -7.90 6.80
CA ASN A 72 -7.94 -9.26 6.99
C ASN A 72 -7.84 -10.10 5.71
N HIS A 73 -8.17 -9.51 4.55
CA HIS A 73 -8.01 -10.18 3.27
C HIS A 73 -6.54 -10.54 2.98
N LEU A 74 -5.62 -9.60 3.14
CA LEU A 74 -4.18 -9.84 2.92
C LEU A 74 -3.62 -10.88 3.90
N THR A 75 -4.01 -10.84 5.18
CA THR A 75 -3.67 -11.89 6.15
C THR A 75 -4.26 -13.24 5.75
N GLY A 76 -5.49 -13.28 5.24
CA GLY A 76 -6.13 -14.50 4.72
C GLY A 76 -5.42 -15.09 3.49
N LEU A 77 -4.74 -14.27 2.69
CA LEU A 77 -3.86 -14.70 1.60
C LEU A 77 -2.49 -15.20 2.09
N GLY A 78 -2.22 -15.14 3.40
CA GLY A 78 -0.96 -15.58 4.00
C GLY A 78 0.13 -14.52 4.06
N TRP A 79 -0.17 -13.26 3.72
CA TRP A 79 0.81 -12.18 3.81
C TRP A 79 1.08 -11.78 5.27
N ARG A 80 2.36 -11.70 5.62
CA ARG A 80 2.82 -11.11 6.88
C ARG A 80 3.06 -9.62 6.69
N TRP A 81 2.28 -8.80 7.37
CA TRP A 81 2.48 -7.36 7.43
C TRP A 81 3.08 -6.95 8.78
N THR A 82 3.77 -5.82 8.81
CA THR A 82 4.41 -5.29 10.02
C THR A 82 3.91 -3.89 10.39
N MET A 83 3.40 -3.14 9.40
CA MET A 83 2.89 -1.79 9.60
C MET A 83 1.76 -1.51 8.61
N CYS A 84 0.77 -0.76 9.09
CA CYS A 84 -0.37 -0.26 8.34
C CYS A 84 -0.53 1.23 8.67
N GLN A 85 -0.39 2.09 7.66
CA GLN A 85 -0.41 3.55 7.80
C GLN A 85 -1.53 4.14 6.97
N LYS A 86 -2.53 4.71 7.64
CA LYS A 86 -3.67 5.37 6.99
C LYS A 86 -3.24 6.64 6.25
N LEU A 87 -3.81 6.85 5.07
CA LEU A 87 -3.50 7.96 4.18
C LEU A 87 -4.70 8.88 4.07
N PHE A 88 -4.51 10.12 4.47
CA PHE A 88 -5.58 11.10 4.57
C PHE A 88 -5.42 12.22 3.55
N ARG A 89 -6.55 12.82 3.19
CA ARG A 89 -6.62 14.09 2.47
C ARG A 89 -7.19 15.15 3.39
N LYS A 90 -6.71 16.38 3.26
CA LYS A 90 -7.27 17.56 3.92
C LYS A 90 -7.50 18.63 2.86
N GLU A 91 -8.74 19.10 2.75
CA GLU A 91 -9.12 20.16 1.80
C GLU A 91 -8.73 19.83 0.35
N GLY A 92 -8.86 18.54 -0.03
CA GLY A 92 -8.53 18.05 -1.37
C GLY A 92 -7.04 17.77 -1.60
N ALA A 93 -6.15 18.10 -0.65
CA ALA A 93 -4.73 17.84 -0.75
C ALA A 93 -4.30 16.57 0.01
N ASP A 94 -3.51 15.73 -0.64
CA ASP A 94 -2.87 14.56 -0.03
C ASP A 94 -1.97 14.99 1.14
N GLN A 95 -2.09 14.32 2.29
CA GLN A 95 -1.26 14.53 3.47
C GLN A 95 -0.13 13.49 3.57
N PHE A 96 0.27 12.95 2.43
CA PHE A 96 1.29 11.91 2.30
C PHE A 96 2.13 12.18 1.05
N SER A 97 3.40 11.77 1.09
CA SER A 97 4.31 11.93 -0.05
C SER A 97 4.05 10.89 -1.13
N GLN A 98 4.44 11.21 -2.35
CA GLN A 98 4.57 10.23 -3.43
C GLN A 98 5.96 9.54 -3.32
N PRO A 99 6.08 8.27 -3.74
CA PRO A 99 7.38 7.60 -3.82
C PRO A 99 8.25 8.28 -4.89
N TYR A 100 9.55 8.24 -4.68
CA TYR A 100 10.57 8.79 -5.58
C TYR A 100 10.75 7.92 -6.84
#